data_AF-A0AAX3JQA9-F1
#
_entry.id   AF-A0AAX3JQA9-F1
#
_cell.length_a   1.000
_cell.length_b   1.000
_cell.length_c   1.000
_cell.angle_alpha   90.00
_cell.angle_beta   90.00
_cell.angle_gamma   90.00
#
_symmetry.space_group_name_H-M   'P 1'
#
loop_
_entity.id
_entity.type
_entity.pdbx_description
1 polymer ?
#
loop_
_entity_poly.entity_id
_entity_poly.type
_entity_poly.pdbx_seq_one_letter_code
_entity_poly.pdbx_strand_id
1 'polypeptide(L)'
;MGLPQSVITRQMVLSELIKAGINQEIAEDLSYRYYKNELTHKDIEYLKENFDIKLEKVQDSLKADIEKVESNLKFEIEKVDAGLKAEIKELDNKIDNIENNLNNKIDNVENNLNNKIENVRTELKSDIASVSNEVALVRKDMEINKMELNSQLIKITSKLESSSKLHYWMFGTVITLFVGIFLTLISILNK
;
A
#
# COMPACT_ATOMS: atom_id res chain seq x y z
N MET A 1 15.54 85.45 -26.18
CA MET A 1 14.60 86.46 -26.73
C MET A 1 14.40 86.15 -28.20
N GLY A 2 13.22 85.68 -28.61
CA GLY A 2 12.93 85.50 -30.03
C GLY A 2 12.85 86.87 -30.72
N LEU A 3 13.42 86.98 -31.92
CA LEU A 3 13.30 88.18 -32.76
C LEU A 3 11.80 88.52 -32.96
N PRO A 4 11.41 89.80 -33.03
CA PRO A 4 10.03 90.17 -33.32
C PRO A 4 9.65 89.61 -34.70
N GLN A 5 8.74 88.63 -34.74
CA GLN A 5 8.18 88.15 -35.99
C GLN A 5 7.35 89.28 -36.60
N SER A 6 7.64 89.65 -37.84
CA SER A 6 6.77 90.53 -38.61
C SER A 6 5.41 89.87 -38.77
N VAL A 7 4.36 90.50 -38.23
CA VAL A 7 2.99 90.00 -38.38
C VAL A 7 2.55 90.28 -39.81
N ILE A 8 2.49 89.23 -40.62
CA ILE A 8 1.98 89.31 -41.99
C ILE A 8 0.46 89.46 -41.91
N THR A 9 -0.05 90.65 -42.27
CA THR A 9 -1.49 90.91 -42.29
C THR A 9 -2.13 90.42 -43.59
N ARG A 10 -3.43 90.12 -43.58
CA ARG A 10 -4.20 89.77 -44.80
C ARG A 10 -3.95 90.77 -45.94
N GLN A 11 -3.94 92.06 -45.62
CA GLN A 11 -3.77 93.13 -46.62
C GLN A 11 -2.38 93.11 -47.26
N MET A 12 -1.33 92.78 -46.48
CA MET A 12 0.02 92.63 -47.02
C MET A 12 0.08 91.49 -48.02
N VAL A 13 -0.50 90.32 -47.69
CA VAL A 13 -0.56 89.17 -48.59
C VAL A 13 -1.38 89.48 -49.85
N LEU A 14 -2.54 90.10 -49.69
CA LEU A 14 -3.39 90.53 -50.81
C LEU A 14 -2.62 91.44 -51.79
N SER A 15 -1.92 92.44 -51.25
CA SER A 15 -1.17 93.39 -52.08
C SER A 15 -0.03 92.73 -52.86
N GLU A 16 0.67 91.77 -52.25
CA GLU A 16 1.75 91.03 -52.91
C GLU A 16 1.22 90.06 -53.98
N LEU A 17 0.09 89.40 -53.73
CA LEU A 17 -0.55 88.52 -54.73
C LEU A 17 -1.02 89.30 -55.97
N ILE A 18 -1.63 90.49 -55.77
CA ILE A 18 -2.03 91.36 -56.89
C ILE A 18 -0.80 91.86 -57.66
N LYS A 19 0.28 92.26 -56.97
CA LYS A 19 1.55 92.66 -57.62
C LYS A 19 2.16 91.53 -58.43
N ALA A 20 2.01 90.28 -58.00
CA ALA A 20 2.45 89.10 -58.73
C ALA A 20 1.59 88.79 -59.97
N GLY A 21 0.58 89.62 -60.28
CA GLY A 21 -0.28 89.47 -61.45
C GLY A 21 -1.46 88.52 -61.24
N ILE A 22 -1.75 88.13 -60.00
CA ILE A 22 -2.93 87.30 -59.69
C ILE A 22 -4.18 88.19 -59.76
N ASN A 23 -5.24 87.66 -60.35
CA ASN A 23 -6.54 88.32 -60.42
C ASN A 23 -7.04 88.71 -59.01
N GLN A 24 -7.63 89.90 -58.87
CA GLN A 24 -8.02 90.43 -57.56
C GLN A 24 -8.98 89.53 -56.78
N GLU A 25 -9.97 88.90 -57.42
CA GLU A 25 -10.87 87.96 -56.73
C GLU A 25 -10.10 86.76 -56.17
N ILE A 26 -9.17 86.23 -56.97
CA ILE A 26 -8.33 85.09 -56.57
C ILE A 26 -7.37 85.49 -55.44
N ALA A 27 -6.80 86.69 -55.50
CA ALA A 27 -5.90 87.21 -54.48
C ALA A 27 -6.62 87.50 -53.15
N GLU A 28 -7.86 87.97 -53.19
CA GLU A 28 -8.71 88.20 -52.02
C GLU A 28 -9.06 86.89 -51.30
N ASP A 29 -9.37 85.84 -52.06
CA ASP A 29 -9.59 84.49 -51.54
C ASP A 29 -8.30 83.91 -50.93
N LEU A 30 -7.19 83.87 -51.67
CA LEU A 30 -5.93 83.31 -51.19
C LEU A 30 -5.38 84.03 -49.95
N SER A 31 -5.45 85.36 -49.89
CA SER A 31 -5.00 86.13 -48.72
C SER A 31 -5.87 85.87 -47.48
N TYR A 32 -7.18 85.64 -47.68
CA TYR A 32 -8.10 85.27 -46.60
C TYR A 32 -7.77 83.88 -46.06
N ARG A 33 -7.58 82.88 -46.94
CA ARG A 33 -7.22 81.51 -46.56
C ARG A 33 -5.88 81.44 -45.84
N TYR A 34 -4.90 82.23 -46.28
CA TYR A 34 -3.59 82.38 -45.62
C TYR A 34 -3.76 82.96 -44.21
N TYR A 35 -4.47 84.09 -44.08
CA TYR A 35 -4.66 84.75 -42.77
C TYR A 35 -5.44 83.90 -41.78
N LYS A 36 -6.35 83.04 -42.27
CA LYS A 36 -7.12 82.09 -41.46
C LYS A 36 -6.41 80.76 -41.19
N ASN A 37 -5.18 80.58 -41.70
CA ASN A 37 -4.40 79.34 -41.57
C ASN A 37 -5.18 78.09 -42.04
N GLU A 38 -6.06 78.23 -43.03
CA GLU A 38 -6.89 77.12 -43.52
C GLU A 38 -6.03 75.97 -44.06
N LEU A 39 -4.85 76.29 -44.62
CA LEU A 39 -3.90 75.30 -45.11
C LEU A 39 -3.28 74.48 -43.95
N THR A 40 -2.86 75.15 -42.88
CA THR A 40 -2.31 74.51 -41.68
C THR A 40 -3.33 73.64 -40.96
N HIS A 41 -4.60 74.06 -40.93
CA HIS A 41 -5.66 73.25 -40.33
C HIS A 41 -5.88 71.93 -41.09
N LYS A 42 -5.90 71.99 -42.43
CA LYS A 42 -6.00 70.80 -43.28
C LYS A 42 -4.80 69.86 -43.11
N ASP A 43 -3.59 70.39 -42.99
CA ASP A 43 -2.40 69.57 -42.76
C ASP A 43 -2.48 68.84 -41.40
N ILE A 44 -2.95 69.52 -40.35
CA ILE A 44 -3.15 68.92 -39.01
C ILE A 44 -4.25 67.86 -39.04
N GLU A 45 -5.36 68.13 -39.71
CA GLU A 45 -6.45 67.16 -39.91
C GLU A 45 -5.94 65.90 -40.60
N TYR A 46 -5.21 66.06 -41.71
CA TYR A 46 -4.59 64.95 -42.43
C TYR A 46 -3.59 64.16 -41.58
N LEU A 47 -2.77 64.84 -40.76
CA LEU A 47 -1.86 64.15 -39.84
C LEU A 47 -2.63 63.37 -38.78
N LYS A 48 -3.66 63.97 -38.19
CA LYS A 48 -4.49 63.33 -37.17
C LYS A 48 -5.15 62.07 -37.74
N GLU A 49 -5.80 62.17 -38.89
CA GLU A 49 -6.42 61.02 -39.56
C GLU A 49 -5.40 59.90 -39.83
N ASN A 50 -4.22 60.24 -40.33
CA ASN A 50 -3.16 59.25 -40.55
C ASN A 50 -2.66 58.59 -39.26
N PHE A 51 -2.54 59.35 -38.17
CA PHE A 51 -2.15 58.82 -36.86
C PHE A 51 -3.23 57.91 -36.29
N ASP A 52 -4.49 58.31 -36.35
CA ASP A 52 -5.63 57.52 -35.89
C ASP A 52 -5.70 56.19 -36.65
N ILE A 53 -5.55 56.20 -37.98
CA ILE A 53 -5.50 54.99 -38.81
C ILE A 53 -4.32 54.08 -38.43
N LYS A 54 -3.13 54.65 -38.19
CA LYS A 54 -1.96 53.85 -37.79
C LYS A 54 -2.14 53.24 -36.41
N LEU A 55 -2.75 53.99 -35.48
CA LEU A 55 -3.00 53.53 -34.13
C LEU A 55 -4.02 52.38 -34.13
N GLU A 56 -5.10 52.50 -34.91
CA GLU A 56 -6.09 51.44 -35.10
C GLU A 56 -5.45 50.16 -35.64
N LYS A 57 -4.61 50.26 -36.68
CA LYS A 57 -3.89 49.09 -37.23
C LYS A 57 -2.97 48.41 -36.21
N VAL A 58 -2.28 49.20 -35.38
CA VAL A 58 -1.42 48.66 -34.30
C VAL A 58 -2.27 47.95 -33.25
N GLN A 59 -3.39 48.56 -32.84
CA GLN A 59 -4.32 47.97 -31.88
C GLN A 59 -4.89 46.65 -32.39
N ASP A 60 -5.33 46.60 -33.65
CA ASP A 60 -5.87 45.39 -34.26
C ASP A 60 -4.81 44.28 -34.38
N SER A 61 -3.59 44.64 -34.78
CA SER A 61 -2.46 43.69 -34.84
C SER A 61 -2.14 43.10 -33.47
N LEU A 62 -2.04 43.95 -32.44
CA LEU A 62 -1.75 43.50 -31.07
C LEU A 62 -2.88 42.63 -30.51
N LYS A 63 -4.14 42.98 -30.79
CA LYS A 63 -5.28 42.17 -30.39
C LYS A 63 -5.24 40.79 -31.04
N ALA A 64 -4.94 40.71 -32.33
CA ALA A 64 -4.80 39.44 -33.05
C ALA A 64 -3.64 38.59 -32.49
N ASP A 65 -2.51 39.21 -32.17
CA ASP A 65 -1.36 38.52 -31.55
C ASP A 65 -1.70 37.98 -30.16
N ILE A 66 -2.42 38.75 -29.34
CA ILE A 66 -2.88 38.33 -28.00
C ILE A 66 -3.84 37.14 -28.13
N GLU A 67 -4.87 37.23 -28.98
CA GLU A 67 -5.83 36.15 -29.21
C GLU A 67 -5.13 34.86 -29.67
N LYS A 68 -4.12 34.98 -30.53
CA LYS A 68 -3.30 33.85 -30.98
C LYS A 68 -2.50 33.23 -29.84
N VAL A 69 -1.86 34.05 -29.00
CA VAL A 69 -1.11 33.57 -27.83
C VAL A 69 -2.03 32.88 -26.83
N GLU A 70 -3.19 33.45 -26.52
CA GLU A 70 -4.18 32.86 -25.62
C GLU A 70 -4.66 31.50 -26.13
N SER A 71 -4.98 31.41 -27.42
CA SER A 71 -5.40 30.15 -28.06
C SER A 71 -4.31 29.08 -27.97
N ASN A 72 -3.05 29.44 -28.26
CA ASN A 72 -1.92 28.51 -28.17
C ASN A 72 -1.68 28.03 -26.73
N LEU A 73 -1.72 28.95 -25.75
CA LEU A 73 -1.54 28.59 -24.34
C LEU A 73 -2.66 27.66 -23.85
N LYS A 74 -3.91 27.95 -24.24
CA LYS A 74 -5.04 27.07 -23.90
C LYS A 74 -4.84 25.66 -24.47
N PHE A 75 -4.42 25.55 -25.72
CA PHE A 75 -4.14 24.26 -26.37
C PHE A 75 -3.03 23.48 -25.66
N GLU A 76 -1.91 24.12 -25.31
CA GLU A 76 -0.82 23.46 -24.60
C GLU A 76 -1.23 23.05 -23.18
N ILE A 77 -2.03 23.85 -22.48
CA ILE A 77 -2.59 23.49 -21.17
C ILE A 77 -3.49 22.25 -21.28
N GLU A 78 -4.39 22.20 -22.25
CA GLU A 78 -5.27 21.05 -22.48
C GLU A 78 -4.47 19.78 -22.81
N LYS A 79 -3.40 19.91 -23.59
CA LYS A 79 -2.51 18.80 -23.93
C LYS A 79 -1.76 18.28 -22.70
N VAL A 80 -1.24 19.17 -21.86
CA VAL A 80 -0.55 18.79 -20.61
C VAL A 80 -1.53 18.13 -19.64
N ASP A 81 -2.74 18.67 -19.46
CA ASP A 81 -3.78 18.09 -18.60
C ASP A 81 -4.18 16.69 -19.07
N ALA A 82 -4.37 16.49 -20.38
CA ALA A 82 -4.64 15.18 -20.96
C ALA A 82 -3.48 14.18 -20.73
N GLY A 83 -2.23 14.64 -20.88
CA GLY A 83 -1.03 13.84 -20.62
C GLY A 83 -0.95 13.38 -19.16
N LEU A 84 -1.11 14.32 -18.22
CA LEU A 84 -1.09 14.03 -16.78
C LEU A 84 -2.22 13.06 -16.38
N LYS A 85 -3.43 13.24 -16.91
CA LYS A 85 -4.54 12.29 -16.68
C LYS A 85 -4.23 10.88 -17.19
N ALA A 86 -3.55 10.76 -18.34
CA ALA A 86 -3.16 9.47 -18.87
C ALA A 86 -2.09 8.79 -18.00
N GLU A 87 -1.08 9.54 -17.54
CA GLU A 87 -0.02 9.04 -16.66
C GLU A 87 -0.58 8.59 -15.30
N ILE A 88 -1.49 9.37 -14.69
CA ILE A 88 -2.16 8.99 -13.44
C ILE A 88 -2.92 7.68 -13.62
N LYS A 89 -3.69 7.54 -14.71
CA LYS A 89 -4.42 6.31 -14.99
C LYS A 89 -3.48 5.11 -15.19
N GLU A 90 -2.32 5.30 -15.82
CA GLU A 90 -1.33 4.24 -15.96
C GLU A 90 -0.75 3.82 -14.60
N LEU A 91 -0.49 4.78 -13.72
CA LEU A 91 -0.04 4.51 -12.35
C LEU A 91 -1.10 3.77 -11.53
N ASP A 92 -2.37 4.16 -11.61
CA ASP A 92 -3.48 3.47 -10.96
C ASP A 92 -3.53 2.00 -11.41
N ASN A 93 -3.46 1.74 -12.72
CA ASN A 93 -3.43 0.37 -13.25
C ASN A 93 -2.22 -0.44 -12.74
N LYS A 94 -1.04 0.20 -12.60
CA LYS A 94 0.16 -0.45 -12.05
C LYS A 94 -0.03 -0.79 -10.57
N ILE A 95 -0.65 0.10 -9.79
CA ILE A 95 -0.97 -0.12 -8.39
C ILE A 95 -1.95 -1.28 -8.25
N ASP A 96 -3.05 -1.29 -9.00
CA ASP A 96 -4.04 -2.37 -8.99
C ASP A 96 -3.41 -3.73 -9.33
N ASN A 97 -2.51 -3.77 -10.31
CA ASN A 97 -1.82 -5.00 -10.67
C ASN A 97 -0.86 -5.47 -9.57
N ILE A 98 -0.15 -4.56 -8.90
CA ILE A 98 0.72 -4.89 -7.77
C ILE A 98 -0.12 -5.42 -6.61
N GLU A 99 -1.23 -4.77 -6.27
CA GLU A 99 -2.13 -5.19 -5.19
C GLU A 99 -2.68 -6.59 -5.44
N ASN A 100 -3.20 -6.87 -6.64
CA ASN A 100 -3.68 -8.19 -7.02
C ASN A 100 -2.59 -9.27 -6.92
N ASN A 101 -1.36 -8.96 -7.37
CA ASN A 101 -0.25 -9.90 -7.28
C ASN A 101 0.18 -10.18 -5.83
N LEU A 102 0.14 -9.16 -4.96
CA LEU A 102 0.44 -9.32 -3.54
C LEU A 102 -0.64 -10.15 -2.83
N ASN A 103 -1.92 -9.88 -3.08
CA ASN A 103 -3.02 -10.66 -2.54
C ASN A 103 -2.91 -12.14 -2.93
N ASN A 104 -2.69 -12.43 -4.23
CA ASN A 104 -2.48 -13.81 -4.69
C ASN A 104 -1.28 -14.50 -4.01
N LYS A 105 -0.18 -13.77 -3.78
CA LYS A 105 0.98 -14.31 -3.07
C LYS A 105 0.67 -14.61 -1.59
N ILE A 106 -0.07 -13.72 -0.92
CA ILE A 106 -0.50 -13.88 0.46
C ILE A 106 -1.39 -15.12 0.57
N ASP A 107 -2.42 -15.24 -0.28
CA ASP A 107 -3.33 -16.39 -0.30
C ASP A 107 -2.58 -17.70 -0.54
N ASN A 108 -1.61 -17.71 -1.44
CA ASN A 108 -0.81 -18.90 -1.70
C ASN A 108 0.07 -19.30 -0.50
N VAL A 109 0.66 -18.31 0.20
CA VAL A 109 1.44 -18.56 1.42
C VAL A 109 0.53 -19.08 2.54
N GLU A 110 -0.62 -18.47 2.75
CA GLU A 110 -1.60 -18.89 3.75
C GLU A 110 -2.06 -20.32 3.51
N ASN A 111 -2.45 -20.66 2.27
CA ASN A 111 -2.85 -22.01 1.90
C ASN A 111 -1.72 -23.03 2.11
N ASN A 112 -0.48 -22.69 1.76
CA ASN A 112 0.67 -23.58 1.97
C ASN A 112 0.94 -23.82 3.45
N LEU A 113 0.88 -22.77 4.27
CA LEU A 113 1.05 -22.88 5.73
C LEU A 113 -0.08 -23.71 6.37
N ASN A 114 -1.33 -23.47 5.98
CA ASN A 114 -2.47 -24.25 6.46
C ASN A 114 -2.31 -25.75 6.13
N ASN A 115 -1.90 -26.07 4.90
CA ASN A 115 -1.64 -27.46 4.50
C ASN A 115 -0.50 -28.09 5.30
N LYS A 116 0.60 -27.36 5.54
CA LYS A 116 1.72 -27.86 6.36
C LYS A 116 1.30 -28.11 7.81
N ILE A 117 0.51 -27.20 8.38
CA ILE A 117 -0.02 -27.33 9.74
C ILE A 117 -0.92 -28.58 9.84
N GLU A 118 -1.81 -28.79 8.86
CA GLU A 118 -2.69 -29.96 8.87
C GLU A 118 -1.90 -31.26 8.70
N ASN A 119 -0.90 -31.30 7.82
CA ASN A 119 -0.01 -32.46 7.69
C ASN A 119 0.68 -32.79 9.02
N VAL A 120 1.34 -31.82 9.65
CA VAL A 120 1.98 -32.01 10.96
C VAL A 120 0.96 -32.48 12.01
N ARG A 121 -0.24 -31.90 12.02
CA ARG A 121 -1.31 -32.29 12.95
C ARG A 121 -1.74 -33.74 12.74
N THR A 122 -1.89 -34.19 11.50
CA THR A 122 -2.26 -35.58 11.18
C THR A 122 -1.16 -36.57 11.52
N GLU A 123 0.11 -36.24 11.23
CA GLU A 123 1.27 -37.04 11.62
C GLU A 123 1.34 -37.21 13.14
N LEU A 124 1.29 -36.10 13.89
CA LEU A 124 1.30 -36.15 15.35
C LEU A 124 0.13 -36.94 15.93
N LYS A 125 -1.07 -36.84 15.33
CA LYS A 125 -2.23 -37.63 15.77
C LYS A 125 -1.99 -39.14 15.55
N SER A 126 -1.35 -39.52 14.45
CA SER A 126 -0.97 -40.91 14.17
C SER A 126 0.07 -41.40 15.16
N ASP A 127 1.12 -40.63 15.41
CA ASP A 127 2.18 -40.97 16.36
C ASP A 127 1.63 -41.16 17.77
N ILE A 128 0.76 -40.25 18.24
CA ILE A 128 0.09 -40.36 19.54
C ILE A 128 -0.77 -41.63 19.61
N ALA A 129 -1.49 -41.97 18.54
CA ALA A 129 -2.30 -43.19 18.50
C ALA A 129 -1.43 -44.45 18.57
N SER A 130 -0.29 -44.48 17.85
CA SER A 130 0.68 -45.57 17.89
C SER A 130 1.23 -45.77 19.30
N VAL A 131 1.73 -44.70 19.92
CA VAL A 131 2.25 -44.73 21.30
C VAL A 131 1.16 -45.16 22.28
N SER A 132 -0.08 -44.68 22.13
CA SER A 132 -1.19 -45.10 22.97
C SER A 132 -1.47 -46.61 22.88
N ASN A 133 -1.34 -47.19 21.68
CA ASN A 133 -1.50 -48.63 21.48
C ASN A 133 -0.33 -49.41 22.11
N GLU A 134 0.90 -48.98 21.92
CA GLU A 134 2.09 -49.60 22.56
C GLU A 134 1.97 -49.59 24.09
N VAL A 135 1.56 -48.46 24.68
CA VAL A 135 1.32 -48.35 26.13
C VAL A 135 0.22 -49.31 26.60
N ALA A 136 -0.84 -49.49 25.80
CA ALA A 136 -1.92 -50.43 26.13
C ALA A 136 -1.42 -51.89 26.12
N LEU A 137 -0.58 -52.26 25.14
CA LEU A 137 0.06 -53.58 25.08
C LEU A 137 0.98 -53.81 26.27
N VAL A 138 1.85 -52.85 26.60
CA VAL A 138 2.74 -52.93 27.77
C VAL A 138 1.94 -53.09 29.07
N ARG A 139 0.82 -52.37 29.23
CA ARG A 139 -0.07 -52.54 30.39
C ARG A 139 -0.66 -53.95 30.47
N LYS A 140 -1.06 -54.52 29.34
CA LYS A 140 -1.58 -55.89 29.28
C LYS A 140 -0.51 -56.92 29.65
N ASP A 141 0.71 -56.77 29.12
CA ASP A 141 1.84 -57.65 29.44
C ASP A 141 2.21 -57.57 30.93
N MET A 142 2.19 -56.37 31.52
CA MET A 142 2.39 -56.20 32.97
C MET A 142 1.32 -56.89 33.81
N GLU A 143 0.03 -56.81 33.42
CA GLU A 143 -1.05 -57.53 34.11
C GLU A 143 -0.89 -59.05 34.01
N ILE A 144 -0.52 -59.57 32.84
CA ILE A 144 -0.22 -61.00 32.65
C ILE A 144 0.94 -61.43 33.55
N ASN A 145 2.05 -60.68 33.54
CA ASN A 145 3.22 -60.97 34.37
C ASN A 145 2.87 -60.94 35.87
N LYS A 146 2.03 -60.01 36.30
CA LYS A 146 1.54 -59.93 37.68
C LYS A 146 0.70 -61.15 38.06
N MET A 147 -0.19 -61.60 37.18
CA MET A 147 -0.98 -62.83 37.42
C MET A 147 -0.10 -64.07 37.51
N GLU A 148 0.87 -64.22 36.61
CA GLU A 148 1.81 -65.34 36.60
C GLU A 148 2.67 -65.34 37.88
N LEU A 149 3.21 -64.20 38.28
CA LEU A 149 3.98 -64.07 39.52
C LEU A 149 3.13 -64.43 40.75
N ASN A 150 1.88 -63.97 40.81
CA ASN A 150 0.94 -64.33 41.89
C ASN A 150 0.67 -65.85 41.92
N SER A 151 0.47 -66.47 40.76
CA SER A 151 0.28 -67.93 40.65
C SER A 151 1.50 -68.70 41.17
N GLN A 152 2.70 -68.28 40.77
CA GLN A 152 3.96 -68.87 41.25
C GLN A 152 4.12 -68.71 42.77
N LEU A 153 3.78 -67.54 43.31
CA LEU A 153 3.83 -67.27 44.75
C LEU A 153 2.85 -68.18 45.54
N ILE A 154 1.63 -68.37 45.05
CA ILE A 154 0.64 -69.30 45.64
C ILE A 154 1.17 -70.74 45.62
N LYS A 155 1.78 -71.17 44.51
CA LYS A 155 2.36 -72.51 44.37
C LYS A 155 3.52 -72.73 45.36
N ILE A 156 4.41 -71.76 45.52
CA ILE A 156 5.51 -71.81 46.50
C ILE A 156 4.94 -71.86 47.92
N THR A 157 3.97 -71.00 48.23
CA THR A 157 3.35 -70.92 49.56
C THR A 157 2.68 -72.24 49.95
N SER A 158 1.90 -72.84 49.04
CA SER A 158 1.25 -74.16 49.29
C SER A 158 2.26 -75.32 49.43
N LYS A 159 3.37 -75.30 48.66
CA LYS A 159 4.45 -76.28 48.82
C LYS A 159 5.15 -76.13 50.18
N LEU A 160 5.39 -74.89 50.63
CA LEU A 160 5.98 -74.61 51.94
C LEU A 160 5.04 -75.03 53.08
N GLU A 161 3.75 -74.74 52.95
CA GLU A 161 2.73 -75.08 53.95
C GLU A 161 2.56 -76.61 54.07
N SER A 162 2.48 -77.34 52.95
CA SER A 162 2.39 -78.80 52.96
C SER A 162 3.65 -79.45 53.53
N SER A 163 4.84 -78.97 53.15
CA SER A 163 6.09 -79.40 53.77
C SER A 163 6.11 -79.15 55.27
N SER A 164 5.70 -77.95 55.71
CA SER A 164 5.65 -77.61 57.15
C SER A 164 4.67 -78.51 57.90
N LYS A 165 3.48 -78.77 57.35
CA LYS A 165 2.49 -79.70 57.92
C LYS A 165 3.06 -81.11 58.08
N LEU A 166 3.79 -81.61 57.08
CA LEU A 166 4.47 -82.91 57.15
C LEU A 166 5.51 -82.92 58.28
N HIS A 167 6.35 -81.89 58.38
CA HIS A 167 7.35 -81.79 59.44
C HIS A 167 6.70 -81.74 60.83
N TYR A 168 5.64 -80.93 61.02
CA TYR A 168 4.89 -80.90 62.27
C TYR A 168 4.31 -82.27 62.63
N TRP A 169 3.75 -82.97 61.64
CA TRP A 169 3.23 -84.33 61.83
C TRP A 169 4.34 -85.32 62.23
N MET A 170 5.49 -85.30 61.56
CA MET A 170 6.65 -86.14 61.88
C MET A 170 7.24 -85.81 63.26
N PHE A 171 7.40 -84.53 63.60
CA PHE A 171 7.86 -84.15 64.94
C PHE A 171 6.88 -84.60 66.02
N GLY A 172 5.57 -84.52 65.76
CA GLY A 172 4.54 -85.06 66.65
C GLY A 172 4.75 -86.56 66.91
N THR A 173 4.95 -87.38 65.88
CA THR A 173 5.17 -88.83 66.07
C THR A 173 6.47 -89.11 66.81
N VAL A 174 7.55 -88.40 66.49
CA VAL A 174 8.85 -88.49 67.17
C VAL A 174 8.73 -88.12 68.65
N ILE A 175 8.10 -86.99 68.99
CA ILE A 175 7.85 -86.56 70.37
C ILE A 175 7.02 -87.61 71.11
N THR A 176 5.95 -88.14 70.50
CA THR A 176 5.07 -89.12 71.12
C THR A 176 5.81 -90.43 71.43
N LEU A 177 6.66 -90.89 70.51
CA LEU A 177 7.53 -92.06 70.73
C LEU A 177 8.51 -91.81 71.88
N PHE A 178 9.18 -90.66 71.92
CA PHE A 178 10.10 -90.31 73.01
C PHE A 178 9.40 -90.26 74.36
N VAL A 179 8.24 -89.58 74.47
CA VAL A 179 7.44 -89.54 75.71
C VAL A 179 7.02 -90.94 76.15
N GLY A 180 6.55 -91.78 75.22
CA GLY A 180 6.16 -93.16 75.51
C GLY A 180 7.31 -94.00 76.08
N ILE A 181 8.51 -93.92 75.47
CA ILE A 181 9.71 -94.61 75.96
C ILE A 181 10.14 -94.08 77.34
N PHE A 182 10.09 -92.77 77.57
CA PHE A 182 10.40 -92.19 78.89
C PHE A 182 9.43 -92.67 79.98
N LEU A 183 8.12 -92.73 79.69
CA LEU A 183 7.11 -93.21 80.64
C LEU A 183 7.30 -94.70 80.97
N THR A 184 7.60 -95.55 79.99
CA THR A 184 7.86 -96.98 80.24
C THR A 184 9.14 -97.18 81.07
N LEU A 185 10.20 -96.41 80.81
CA LEU A 185 11.42 -96.42 81.62
C LEU A 185 11.17 -95.98 83.07
N ILE A 186 10.42 -94.88 83.29
CA ILE A 186 10.03 -94.43 84.65
C ILE A 186 9.24 -95.52 85.39
N SER A 187 8.32 -96.20 84.69
CA SER A 187 7.52 -97.30 85.27
C SER A 187 8.39 -98.49 85.71
N ILE A 188 9.45 -98.81 84.97
CA ILE A 188 10.42 -99.86 85.33
C ILE A 188 11.26 -99.44 86.55
N LEU A 189 11.65 -98.18 86.66
CA LEU A 189 12.49 -97.66 87.75
C LEU A 189 11.75 -97.49 89.09
N ASN A 190 10.42 -97.34 89.07
CA ASN A 190 9.58 -97.15 90.26
C ASN A 190 8.99 -98.48 90.82
N LYS A 191 9.47 -99.63 90.37
CA LYS A 191 9.19 -100.97 90.91
C LYS A 191 10.30 -101.44 91.83
#